data_AF-A0A7S4IFG5-F1
#
_entry.id   AF-A0A7S4IFG5-F1
#
_cell.length_a   1.000
_cell.length_b   1.000
_cell.length_c   1.000
_cell.angle_alpha   90.00
_cell.angle_beta   90.00
_cell.angle_gamma   90.00
#
_symmetry.space_group_name_H-M   'P 1'
#
loop_
_entity.id
_entity.type
_entity.pdbx_description
1 polymer ?
#
loop_
_entity_poly.entity_id
_entity_poly.type
_entity_poly.pdbx_seq_one_letter_code
_entity_poly.pdbx_strand_id
1 'polypeptide(L)'
;MLSRLLLVVGCASALRLPVPQQSPAASLGRREFASVAASAAAAMLAVPMAKAYDALPQVDADFGAIEKMRIEREAVARKETVEVNSYVKAIERCATKDEFIDAADKMSVYVIGKAKFPEGMKIKAMVKRIAEAYDSLPKQRYRCEATRTNNGVCYTPGKDAELAYQSLLNEVDKYSRIVVGDYRTVTYKAF
;
A
#
# COMPACT_ATOMS: atom_id res chain seq x y z
N MET A 1 -3.14 54.83 -21.11
CA MET A 1 -1.88 55.32 -21.72
C MET A 1 -0.73 55.01 -20.77
N LEU A 2 0.42 54.56 -21.33
CA LEU A 2 1.72 54.25 -20.69
C LEU A 2 1.74 52.96 -19.85
N SER A 3 2.16 51.80 -20.39
CA SER A 3 3.51 51.42 -20.84
C SER A 3 4.55 51.43 -19.72
N ARG A 4 4.94 50.24 -19.25
CA ARG A 4 6.34 49.91 -18.88
C ARG A 4 6.51 48.40 -18.67
N LEU A 5 7.03 47.76 -19.73
CA LEU A 5 7.91 46.60 -19.66
C LEU A 5 9.02 46.84 -18.63
N LEU A 6 9.32 45.84 -17.80
CA LEU A 6 10.69 45.57 -17.35
C LEU A 6 10.85 44.07 -17.08
N LEU A 7 11.70 43.50 -17.91
CA LEU A 7 12.08 42.10 -18.05
C LEU A 7 13.38 41.95 -17.25
N VAL A 8 13.40 41.11 -16.21
CA VAL A 8 14.62 40.74 -15.49
C VAL A 8 14.84 39.25 -15.65
N VAL A 9 15.83 38.94 -16.50
CA VAL A 9 16.39 37.62 -16.74
C VAL A 9 17.21 37.21 -15.52
N GLY A 10 16.76 36.18 -14.79
CA GLY A 10 17.54 35.54 -13.74
C GLY A 10 18.44 34.45 -14.32
N CYS A 11 19.76 34.69 -14.26
CA CYS A 11 20.81 33.78 -14.72
C CYS A 11 20.77 32.41 -14.02
N ALA A 12 20.54 31.36 -14.80
CA ALA A 12 20.86 29.98 -14.42
C ALA A 12 22.37 29.74 -14.65
N SER A 13 23.16 29.80 -13.58
CA SER A 13 24.57 29.37 -13.60
C SER A 13 24.65 27.85 -13.65
N ALA A 14 24.60 27.29 -14.85
CA ALA A 14 24.96 25.90 -15.11
C ALA A 14 26.48 25.76 -15.09
N LEU A 15 27.02 25.09 -14.07
CA LEU A 15 28.40 24.62 -14.03
C LEU A 15 28.60 23.56 -15.13
N ARG A 16 29.08 23.98 -16.31
CA ARG A 16 29.57 23.11 -17.38
C ARG A 16 30.94 22.56 -17.00
N LEU A 17 31.02 21.26 -16.77
CA LEU A 17 32.29 20.50 -16.76
C LEU A 17 32.91 20.50 -18.16
N PRO A 18 34.24 20.58 -18.29
CA PRO A 18 34.92 20.58 -19.59
C PRO A 18 34.88 19.18 -20.23
N VAL A 19 34.42 19.14 -21.48
CA VAL A 19 34.53 17.96 -22.36
C VAL A 19 35.95 17.95 -22.96
N PRO A 20 36.76 16.90 -22.77
CA PRO A 20 38.06 16.81 -23.43
C PRO A 20 37.89 16.46 -24.92
N GLN A 21 38.59 17.23 -25.76
CA GLN A 21 38.70 17.00 -27.21
C GLN A 21 39.41 15.67 -27.49
N GLN A 22 38.84 14.83 -28.36
CA GLN A 22 39.52 13.68 -28.96
C GLN A 22 40.15 14.09 -30.30
N SER A 23 41.49 14.10 -30.35
CA SER A 23 42.26 14.16 -31.59
C SER A 23 42.25 12.79 -32.31
N PRO A 24 42.38 12.72 -33.64
CA PRO A 24 42.13 11.50 -34.40
C PRO A 24 43.19 10.42 -34.13
N ALA A 25 42.72 9.22 -33.82
CA ALA A 25 43.54 8.06 -33.51
C ALA A 25 44.23 7.52 -34.77
N ALA A 26 45.56 7.41 -34.70
CA ALA A 26 46.33 6.52 -35.57
C ALA A 26 45.86 5.08 -35.34
N SER A 27 45.62 4.35 -36.42
CA SER A 27 45.08 2.99 -36.42
C SER A 27 46.10 1.98 -35.86
N LEU A 28 45.92 1.57 -34.60
CA LEU A 28 46.60 0.42 -34.01
C LEU A 28 45.62 -0.75 -33.88
N GLY A 29 46.08 -1.95 -34.28
CA GLY A 29 45.25 -3.15 -34.41
C GLY A 29 44.74 -3.68 -33.06
N ARG A 30 43.52 -4.24 -33.08
CA ARG A 30 42.75 -4.70 -31.89
C ARG A 30 43.49 -5.62 -30.91
N ARG A 31 44.60 -6.25 -31.30
CA ARG A 31 45.38 -7.16 -30.43
C ARG A 31 46.36 -6.43 -29.50
N GLU A 32 46.83 -5.25 -29.85
CA GLU A 32 47.79 -4.50 -29.03
C GLU A 32 47.10 -3.66 -27.95
N PHE A 33 45.84 -3.30 -28.15
CA PHE A 33 45.04 -2.61 -27.14
C PHE A 33 44.70 -3.49 -25.94
N ALA A 34 44.56 -4.81 -26.16
CA ALA A 34 44.25 -5.76 -25.10
C ALA A 34 45.42 -5.99 -24.13
N SER A 35 46.66 -5.96 -24.62
CA SER A 35 47.85 -6.16 -23.77
C SER A 35 48.21 -4.91 -22.95
N VAL A 36 47.96 -3.71 -23.47
CA VAL A 36 48.18 -2.45 -22.74
C VAL A 36 47.04 -2.18 -21.74
N ALA A 37 45.80 -2.55 -22.06
CA ALA A 37 44.69 -2.45 -21.11
C ALA A 37 44.83 -3.45 -19.94
N ALA A 38 45.40 -4.63 -20.17
CA ALA A 38 45.62 -5.62 -19.12
C ALA A 38 46.71 -5.18 -18.11
N SER A 39 47.77 -4.53 -18.56
CA SER A 39 48.83 -4.03 -17.67
C SER A 39 48.43 -2.75 -16.91
N ALA A 40 47.60 -1.89 -17.51
CA ALA A 40 47.04 -0.73 -16.83
C ALA A 40 45.95 -1.09 -15.80
N ALA A 41 45.15 -2.13 -16.05
CA ALA A 41 44.15 -2.62 -15.10
C ALA A 41 44.78 -3.31 -13.87
N ALA A 42 45.94 -3.98 -14.04
CA ALA A 42 46.66 -4.60 -12.93
C ALA A 42 47.34 -3.57 -12.01
N ALA A 43 47.77 -2.42 -12.53
CA ALA A 43 48.41 -1.37 -11.74
C ALA A 43 47.41 -0.48 -10.96
N MET A 44 46.14 -0.42 -11.36
CA MET A 44 45.09 0.34 -10.63
C MET A 44 44.32 -0.48 -9.58
N LEU A 45 44.54 -1.80 -9.51
CA LEU A 45 43.97 -2.65 -8.46
C LEU A 45 44.87 -2.78 -7.22
N ALA A 46 46.09 -2.25 -7.27
CA ALA A 46 47.00 -2.17 -6.13
C ALA A 46 46.79 -0.89 -5.30
N VAL A 47 45.53 -0.45 -5.15
CA VAL A 47 45.18 0.50 -4.09
C VAL A 47 45.17 -0.28 -2.78
N PRO A 48 45.82 0.19 -1.70
CA PRO A 48 45.85 -0.52 -0.43
C PRO A 48 44.43 -0.61 0.14
N MET A 49 43.77 -1.75 -0.08
CA MET A 49 42.52 -2.21 0.56
C MET A 49 42.71 -2.48 2.07
N ALA A 50 43.62 -1.79 2.74
CA ALA A 50 43.94 -1.99 4.16
C ALA A 50 43.27 -0.96 5.08
N LYS A 51 42.48 0.00 4.54
CA LYS A 51 41.77 1.01 5.35
C LYS A 51 40.27 1.18 5.03
N ALA A 52 39.70 0.31 4.20
CA ALA A 52 38.26 0.39 3.86
C ALA A 52 37.35 -0.28 4.90
N TYR A 53 37.89 -1.16 5.75
CA TYR A 53 37.12 -1.87 6.78
C TYR A 53 37.16 -1.20 8.17
N ASP A 54 38.05 -0.22 8.39
CA ASP A 54 38.22 0.49 9.67
C ASP A 54 37.37 1.78 9.78
N ALA A 55 36.61 2.11 8.74
CA ALA A 55 35.77 3.32 8.68
C ALA A 55 34.30 3.00 8.38
N LEU A 56 33.83 1.79 8.73
CA LEU A 56 32.40 1.60 8.85
C LEU A 56 31.94 2.43 10.05
N PRO A 57 31.08 3.45 9.89
CA PRO A 57 30.53 4.14 11.04
C PRO A 57 29.85 3.08 11.91
N GLN A 58 30.31 2.93 13.15
CA GLN A 58 29.59 2.16 14.16
C GLN A 58 28.26 2.86 14.36
N VAL A 59 27.25 2.41 13.64
CA VAL A 59 25.86 2.75 13.94
C VAL A 59 25.55 1.98 15.21
N ASP A 60 25.81 2.59 16.35
CA ASP A 60 25.24 2.16 17.61
C ASP A 60 23.72 2.28 17.44
N ALA A 61 23.10 1.20 16.98
CA ALA A 61 21.66 1.11 16.94
C ALA A 61 21.21 1.25 18.39
N ASP A 62 20.59 2.38 18.73
CA ASP A 62 19.96 2.61 20.03
C ASP A 62 18.80 1.60 20.19
N PHE A 63 19.12 0.35 20.53
CA PHE A 63 18.17 -0.74 20.70
C PHE A 63 17.10 -0.35 21.73
N GLY A 64 17.49 0.41 22.75
CA GLY A 64 16.55 0.95 23.74
C GLY A 64 15.56 1.97 23.16
N ALA A 65 15.95 2.78 22.18
CA ALA A 65 15.02 3.69 21.49
C ALA A 65 14.08 2.93 20.55
N ILE A 66 14.60 1.92 19.84
CA ILE A 66 13.82 1.07 18.94
C ILE A 66 12.80 0.23 19.72
N GLU A 67 13.18 -0.34 20.87
CA GLU A 67 12.28 -1.11 21.74
C GLU A 67 11.18 -0.24 22.34
N LYS A 68 11.48 0.99 22.78
CA LYS A 68 10.46 1.94 23.25
C LYS A 68 9.46 2.27 22.15
N MET A 69 9.94 2.58 20.93
CA MET A 69 9.08 2.83 19.78
C MET A 69 8.21 1.62 19.41
N ARG A 70 8.72 0.40 19.59
CA ARG A 70 7.93 -0.83 19.40
C ARG A 70 6.80 -0.93 20.43
N ILE A 71 7.10 -0.73 21.70
CA ILE A 71 6.10 -0.80 22.79
C ILE A 71 5.00 0.25 22.57
N GLU A 72 5.37 1.47 22.17
CA GLU A 72 4.42 2.53 21.87
C GLU A 72 3.52 2.18 20.68
N ARG A 73 4.07 1.63 19.59
CA ARG A 73 3.30 1.14 18.45
C ARG A 73 2.33 0.03 18.84
N GLU A 74 2.79 -0.94 19.63
CA GLU A 74 1.94 -2.02 20.12
C GLU A 74 0.80 -1.48 21.01
N ALA A 75 1.08 -0.49 21.87
CA ALA A 75 0.07 0.12 22.72
C ALA A 75 -1.00 0.89 21.92
N VAL A 76 -0.59 1.65 20.91
CA VAL A 76 -1.51 2.35 19.99
C VAL A 76 -2.34 1.34 19.19
N ALA A 77 -1.68 0.33 18.61
CA ALA A 77 -2.36 -0.72 17.84
C ALA A 77 -3.40 -1.45 18.69
N ARG A 78 -3.11 -1.78 19.96
CA ARG A 78 -4.09 -2.40 20.87
C ARG A 78 -5.32 -1.51 21.07
N LYS A 79 -5.15 -0.22 21.32
CA LYS A 79 -6.29 0.70 21.49
C LYS A 79 -7.16 0.75 20.23
N GLU A 80 -6.53 0.92 19.08
CA GLU A 80 -7.23 0.92 17.79
C GLU A 80 -7.91 -0.41 17.49
N THR A 81 -7.33 -1.53 17.91
CA THR A 81 -7.99 -2.84 17.76
C THR A 81 -9.25 -2.97 18.60
N VAL A 82 -9.29 -2.38 19.79
CA VAL A 82 -10.46 -2.37 20.67
C VAL A 82 -11.56 -1.50 20.05
N GLU A 83 -11.19 -0.33 19.51
CA GLU A 83 -12.11 0.56 18.79
C GLU A 83 -12.73 -0.15 17.58
N VAL A 84 -11.92 -0.73 16.69
CA VAL A 84 -12.43 -1.48 15.52
C VAL A 84 -13.36 -2.63 15.94
N ASN A 85 -12.99 -3.38 16.98
CA ASN A 85 -13.82 -4.47 17.47
C ASN A 85 -15.16 -3.99 18.05
N SER A 86 -15.24 -2.75 18.56
CA SER A 86 -16.52 -2.18 19.02
C SER A 86 -17.49 -1.96 17.86
N TYR A 87 -17.00 -1.47 16.71
CA TYR A 87 -17.81 -1.33 15.50
C TYR A 87 -18.26 -2.67 14.94
N VAL A 88 -17.37 -3.66 14.89
CA VAL A 88 -17.74 -4.99 14.37
C VAL A 88 -18.78 -5.66 15.28
N LYS A 89 -18.64 -5.54 16.60
CA LYS A 89 -19.66 -6.01 17.55
C LYS A 89 -20.99 -5.27 17.42
N ALA A 90 -20.99 -4.02 16.98
CA ALA A 90 -22.22 -3.29 16.69
C ALA A 90 -22.94 -3.93 15.50
N ILE A 91 -22.20 -4.23 14.42
CA ILE A 91 -22.71 -4.93 13.22
C ILE A 91 -23.25 -6.33 13.57
N GLU A 92 -22.53 -7.09 14.40
CA GLU A 92 -22.95 -8.44 14.83
C GLU A 92 -24.28 -8.45 15.61
N ARG A 93 -24.66 -7.32 16.23
CA ARG A 93 -25.89 -7.20 17.02
C ARG A 93 -27.09 -6.73 16.21
N CYS A 94 -26.88 -6.26 14.98
CA CYS A 94 -27.96 -5.78 14.13
C CYS A 94 -28.88 -6.94 13.75
N ALA A 95 -30.17 -6.80 14.06
CA ALA A 95 -31.19 -7.78 13.66
C ALA A 95 -32.01 -7.30 12.47
N THR A 96 -32.03 -5.98 12.25
CA THR A 96 -32.78 -5.34 11.17
C THR A 96 -31.86 -4.82 10.09
N LYS A 97 -32.43 -4.69 8.88
CA LYS A 97 -31.73 -4.16 7.70
C LYS A 97 -31.19 -2.74 7.95
N ASP A 98 -32.01 -1.87 8.53
CA ASP A 98 -31.67 -0.46 8.71
C ASP A 98 -30.57 -0.26 9.77
N GLU A 99 -30.62 -1.02 10.88
CA GLU A 99 -29.55 -1.02 11.88
C GLU A 99 -28.20 -1.48 11.29
N PHE A 100 -28.25 -2.48 10.40
CA PHE A 100 -27.05 -2.98 9.75
C PHE A 100 -26.42 -1.93 8.82
N ILE A 101 -27.25 -1.21 8.05
CA ILE A 101 -26.78 -0.13 7.17
C ILE A 101 -26.10 0.97 7.99
N ASP A 102 -26.75 1.43 9.05
CA ASP A 102 -26.20 2.47 9.93
C ASP A 102 -24.88 2.03 10.59
N ALA A 103 -24.78 0.78 11.01
CA ALA A 103 -23.57 0.24 11.63
C ALA A 103 -22.44 0.06 10.61
N ALA A 104 -22.75 -0.40 9.39
CA ALA A 104 -21.80 -0.54 8.30
C ALA A 104 -21.27 0.84 7.84
N ASP A 105 -22.14 1.84 7.74
CA ASP A 105 -21.75 3.20 7.37
C ASP A 105 -20.88 3.87 8.44
N LYS A 106 -21.18 3.67 9.73
CA LYS A 106 -20.32 4.15 10.82
C LYS A 106 -18.93 3.50 10.75
N MET A 107 -18.87 2.21 10.46
CA MET A 107 -17.60 1.51 10.30
C MET A 107 -16.84 1.99 9.06
N SER A 108 -17.51 2.22 7.93
CA SER A 108 -16.87 2.70 6.70
C SER A 108 -16.28 4.10 6.88
N VAL A 109 -17.02 5.02 7.52
CA VAL A 109 -16.53 6.36 7.88
C VAL A 109 -15.30 6.29 8.79
N TYR A 110 -15.30 5.39 9.78
CA TYR A 110 -14.12 5.18 10.63
C TYR A 110 -12.91 4.67 9.84
N VAL A 111 -13.11 3.69 8.95
CA VAL A 111 -12.05 3.12 8.11
C VAL A 111 -11.45 4.19 7.19
N ILE A 112 -12.29 5.03 6.58
CA ILE A 112 -11.86 6.16 5.74
C ILE A 112 -11.07 7.18 6.57
N GLY A 113 -11.53 7.51 7.78
CA GLY A 113 -10.88 8.49 8.65
C GLY A 113 -9.50 8.08 9.15
N LYS A 114 -9.28 6.77 9.40
CA LYS A 114 -8.00 6.25 9.88
C LYS A 114 -7.01 5.91 8.76
N ALA A 115 -7.50 5.57 7.56
CA ALA A 115 -6.72 5.24 6.35
C ALA A 115 -5.66 4.12 6.49
N LYS A 116 -5.50 3.51 7.68
CA LYS A 116 -4.60 2.41 7.99
C LYS A 116 -5.24 1.52 9.04
N PHE A 117 -5.09 0.21 8.87
CA PHE A 117 -5.45 -0.76 9.90
C PHE A 117 -4.30 -0.93 10.91
N PRO A 118 -4.61 -1.21 12.19
CA PRO A 118 -3.59 -1.48 13.20
C PRO A 118 -2.79 -2.74 12.85
N GLU A 119 -1.48 -2.67 13.07
CA GLU A 119 -0.55 -3.75 12.78
C GLU A 119 -0.89 -5.01 13.62
N GLY A 120 -0.90 -6.18 12.98
CA GLY A 120 -1.17 -7.47 13.65
C GLY A 120 -2.65 -7.85 13.80
N MET A 121 -3.59 -7.04 13.32
CA MET A 121 -5.01 -7.40 13.31
C MET A 121 -5.33 -8.46 12.24
N LYS A 122 -6.12 -9.47 12.60
CA LYS A 122 -6.61 -10.50 11.67
C LYS A 122 -7.78 -9.98 10.84
N ILE A 123 -7.49 -9.22 9.77
CA ILE A 123 -8.51 -8.63 8.88
C ILE A 123 -9.45 -9.68 8.28
N LYS A 124 -8.90 -10.83 7.85
CA LYS A 124 -9.71 -11.96 7.34
C LYS A 124 -10.75 -12.46 8.35
N ALA A 125 -10.41 -12.52 9.63
CA ALA A 125 -11.34 -12.95 10.66
C ALA A 125 -12.44 -11.91 10.87
N MET A 126 -12.10 -10.62 10.84
CA MET A 126 -13.07 -9.53 10.92
C MET A 126 -14.08 -9.58 9.77
N VAL A 127 -13.61 -9.71 8.52
CA VAL A 127 -14.47 -9.79 7.33
C VAL A 127 -15.42 -10.99 7.42
N LYS A 128 -14.94 -12.15 7.90
CA LYS A 128 -15.79 -13.32 8.12
C LYS A 128 -16.94 -13.05 9.11
N ARG A 129 -16.67 -12.37 10.23
CA ARG A 129 -17.74 -12.02 11.19
C ARG A 129 -18.78 -11.09 10.59
N ILE A 130 -18.34 -10.13 9.76
CA ILE A 130 -19.26 -9.21 9.08
C ILE A 130 -20.11 -9.98 8.05
N ALA A 131 -19.51 -10.94 7.33
CA ALA A 131 -20.23 -11.80 6.41
C ALA A 131 -21.27 -12.67 7.14
N GLU A 132 -20.92 -13.24 8.29
CA GLU A 132 -21.85 -14.01 9.14
C GLU A 132 -23.02 -13.14 9.63
N ALA A 133 -22.75 -11.89 10.03
CA ALA A 133 -23.77 -10.92 10.42
C ALA A 133 -24.67 -10.48 9.24
N TYR A 134 -24.11 -10.39 8.04
CA TYR A 134 -24.88 -10.12 6.83
C TYR A 134 -25.80 -11.32 6.47
N ASP A 135 -25.29 -12.55 6.63
CA ASP A 135 -26.04 -13.76 6.32
C ASP A 135 -27.18 -14.06 7.30
N SER A 136 -27.13 -13.52 8.53
CA SER A 136 -28.19 -13.65 9.52
C SER A 136 -29.37 -12.69 9.30
N LEU A 137 -29.23 -11.69 8.43
CA LEU A 137 -30.30 -10.73 8.12
C LEU A 137 -31.50 -11.40 7.44
N PRO A 138 -32.73 -10.87 7.64
CA PRO A 138 -33.93 -11.40 7.00
C PRO A 138 -33.84 -11.29 5.48
N LYS A 139 -33.84 -12.43 4.78
CA LYS A 139 -33.69 -12.51 3.32
C LYS A 139 -35.04 -12.55 2.61
N GLN A 140 -35.21 -11.69 1.61
CA GLN A 140 -36.33 -11.68 0.68
C GLN A 140 -35.99 -12.53 -0.55
N ARG A 141 -36.98 -13.30 -1.03
CA ARG A 141 -36.88 -14.10 -2.25
C ARG A 141 -37.17 -13.24 -3.48
N TYR A 142 -36.35 -13.36 -4.51
CA TYR A 142 -36.58 -12.74 -5.81
C TYR A 142 -36.28 -13.72 -6.95
N ARG A 143 -36.87 -13.47 -8.12
CA ARG A 143 -36.60 -14.26 -9.33
C ARG A 143 -35.28 -13.81 -9.94
N CYS A 144 -34.41 -14.76 -10.22
CA CYS A 144 -33.13 -14.56 -10.90
C CYS A 144 -32.97 -15.56 -12.04
N GLU A 145 -31.95 -15.37 -12.88
CA GLU A 145 -31.63 -16.32 -13.95
C GLU A 145 -31.44 -17.73 -13.38
N ALA A 146 -32.07 -18.72 -14.02
CA ALA A 146 -32.02 -20.09 -13.55
C ALA A 146 -30.63 -20.67 -13.80
N THR A 147 -29.85 -20.81 -12.74
CA THR A 147 -28.63 -21.62 -12.75
C THR A 147 -28.94 -23.05 -12.28
N ARG A 148 -28.00 -23.98 -12.53
CA ARG A 148 -28.12 -25.40 -12.16
C ARG A 148 -28.46 -25.64 -10.68
N THR A 149 -28.18 -24.69 -9.80
CA THR A 149 -28.34 -24.82 -8.35
C THR A 149 -29.44 -23.95 -7.74
N ASN A 150 -29.80 -22.82 -8.37
CA ASN A 150 -30.73 -21.85 -7.76
C ASN A 150 -32.18 -22.01 -8.23
N ASN A 151 -32.49 -22.88 -9.20
CA ASN A 151 -33.85 -23.10 -9.70
C ASN A 151 -34.64 -21.80 -10.02
N GLY A 152 -33.92 -20.72 -10.36
CA GLY A 152 -34.50 -19.40 -10.65
C GLY A 152 -34.94 -18.56 -9.44
N VAL A 153 -34.55 -18.93 -8.22
CA VAL A 153 -34.86 -18.18 -6.98
C VAL A 153 -33.57 -17.80 -6.27
N CYS A 154 -33.42 -16.50 -6.02
CA CYS A 154 -32.29 -15.95 -5.27
C CYS A 154 -32.80 -15.25 -4.00
N TYR A 155 -31.90 -15.09 -3.03
CA TYR A 155 -32.19 -14.52 -1.73
C TYR A 155 -31.32 -13.28 -1.51
N THR A 156 -31.93 -12.17 -1.12
CA THR A 156 -31.24 -10.92 -0.79
C THR A 156 -31.83 -10.32 0.48
N PRO A 157 -31.01 -9.77 1.40
CA PRO A 157 -31.52 -8.96 2.51
C PRO A 157 -32.03 -7.58 2.06
N GLY A 158 -31.84 -7.23 0.79
CA GLY A 158 -32.31 -6.00 0.16
C GLY A 158 -31.17 -5.19 -0.43
N LYS A 159 -31.48 -4.41 -1.48
CA LYS A 159 -30.49 -3.66 -2.27
C LYS A 159 -29.61 -2.73 -1.42
N ASP A 160 -30.19 -2.03 -0.45
CA ASP A 160 -29.45 -1.04 0.34
C ASP A 160 -28.47 -1.71 1.31
N ALA A 161 -28.83 -2.87 1.87
CA ALA A 161 -27.93 -3.63 2.75
C ALA A 161 -26.78 -4.27 1.94
N GLU A 162 -27.06 -4.74 0.72
CA GLU A 162 -26.02 -5.20 -0.21
C GLU A 162 -25.03 -4.09 -0.56
N LEU A 163 -25.54 -2.89 -0.86
CA LEU A 163 -24.70 -1.76 -1.22
C LEU A 163 -23.83 -1.30 -0.05
N ALA A 164 -24.39 -1.21 1.16
CA ALA A 164 -23.64 -0.87 2.38
C ALA A 164 -22.59 -1.93 2.74
N TYR A 165 -22.92 -3.22 2.57
CA TYR A 165 -21.96 -4.30 2.78
C TYR A 165 -20.80 -4.25 1.78
N GLN A 166 -21.11 -4.06 0.49
CA GLN A 166 -20.09 -3.96 -0.56
C GLN A 166 -19.21 -2.72 -0.40
N SER A 167 -19.78 -1.56 -0.06
CA SER A 167 -19.02 -0.33 0.17
C SER A 167 -18.03 -0.52 1.33
N LEU A 168 -18.47 -1.13 2.43
CA LEU A 168 -17.62 -1.45 3.57
C LEU A 168 -16.47 -2.37 3.16
N LEU A 169 -16.75 -3.46 2.44
CA LEU A 169 -15.71 -4.39 2.01
C LEU A 169 -14.68 -3.74 1.08
N ASN A 170 -15.12 -2.88 0.16
CA ASN A 170 -14.23 -2.16 -0.73
C ASN A 170 -13.30 -1.21 0.02
N GLU A 171 -13.81 -0.48 1.02
CA GLU A 171 -12.98 0.39 1.86
C GLU A 171 -12.02 -0.43 2.73
N VAL A 172 -12.48 -1.54 3.32
CA VAL A 172 -11.62 -2.44 4.08
C VAL A 172 -10.49 -2.98 3.19
N ASP A 173 -10.80 -3.45 1.99
CA ASP A 173 -9.80 -3.98 1.05
C ASP A 173 -8.75 -2.93 0.69
N LYS A 174 -9.21 -1.73 0.31
CA LYS A 174 -8.36 -0.58 -0.05
C LYS A 174 -7.32 -0.24 1.03
N TYR A 175 -7.70 -0.25 2.31
CA TYR A 175 -6.78 0.12 3.39
C TYR A 175 -6.07 -1.07 4.05
N SER A 176 -6.47 -2.31 3.73
CA SER A 176 -5.94 -3.52 4.36
C SER A 176 -4.49 -3.88 3.98
N ARG A 177 -3.90 -3.26 2.94
CA ARG A 177 -2.57 -3.61 2.39
C ARG A 177 -2.36 -5.13 2.27
N ILE A 178 -3.41 -5.88 1.94
CA ILE A 178 -3.28 -7.32 1.76
C ILE A 178 -2.57 -7.52 0.42
N VAL A 179 -1.46 -8.25 0.44
CA VAL A 179 -0.77 -8.68 -0.77
C VAL A 179 -1.76 -9.50 -1.59
N VAL A 180 -2.32 -8.86 -2.63
CA VAL A 180 -3.09 -9.20 -3.85
C VAL A 180 -3.55 -10.66 -4.13
N GLY A 181 -3.19 -11.68 -3.35
CA GLY A 181 -3.51 -13.09 -3.62
C GLY A 181 -4.76 -13.66 -2.94
N ASP A 182 -5.38 -12.98 -1.97
CA ASP A 182 -6.30 -13.65 -1.02
C ASP A 182 -7.77 -13.24 -1.06
N TYR A 183 -8.14 -12.14 -1.74
CA TYR A 183 -9.53 -11.81 -2.01
C TYR A 183 -9.74 -11.83 -3.51
N ARG A 184 -10.23 -12.95 -4.04
CA ARG A 184 -10.83 -12.93 -5.37
C ARG A 184 -12.00 -11.96 -5.29
N THR A 185 -11.84 -10.82 -5.97
CA THR A 185 -12.88 -9.83 -6.22
C THR A 185 -14.15 -10.54 -6.69
N VAL A 186 -15.12 -10.72 -5.80
CA VAL A 186 -16.48 -11.01 -6.21
C VAL A 186 -17.16 -9.65 -6.39
N THR A 187 -16.79 -8.97 -7.48
CA THR A 187 -17.57 -7.86 -8.01
C THR A 187 -18.90 -8.45 -8.47
N TYR A 188 -19.89 -8.47 -7.59
CA TYR A 188 -21.26 -8.66 -8.00
C TYR A 188 -21.64 -7.48 -8.89
N LYS A 189 -21.95 -7.75 -10.16
CA LYS A 189 -22.57 -6.75 -11.02
C LYS A 189 -23.90 -6.39 -10.39
N ALA A 190 -24.00 -5.17 -9.86
CA ALA A 190 -25.28 -4.61 -9.45
C ALA A 190 -26.24 -4.68 -10.63
N PHE A 191 -27.38 -5.33 -10.43
CA PHE A 191 -28.52 -5.29 -11.35
C PHE A 191 -29.29 -3.97 -11.15
#